data_AF-A0A673X0X0-F1
#
_entry.id   AF-A0A673X0X0-F1
#
_cell.length_a   1.000
_cell.length_b   1.000
_cell.length_c   1.000
_cell.angle_alpha   90.00
_cell.angle_beta   90.00
_cell.angle_gamma   90.00
#
_symmetry.space_group_name_H-M   'P 1'
#
loop_
_entity.id
_entity.type
_entity.pdbx_description
1 polymer ?
#
loop_
_entity_poly.entity_id
_entity_poly.type
_entity_poly.pdbx_seq_one_letter_code
_entity_poly.pdbx_strand_id
1 'polypeptide(L)'
;MVRLTMDLIAKSSYYLKNKRSYSLPQYLKLTHLNFSNKNIEDIEDLSMCRNLTVLYLYDNKINHVLGACPIIMVMGGLEELKMLYLEGQRLPSGEKLLFDPRTLFSLAESFGVLNINRNNIDDVRDLAVLKKHTFLCCRQPVTGHDLEGVFSQWPLLHRMDLSGNTVCHKPKYRDSNIVFVEELNGKEINELSRQFLINWKASKDGKKKWKDERMKTSQITLPLLIMYCYIQITYPFTGKIMYCYIQITLPLLVR
;
A
#
# COMPACT_ATOMS: atom_id res chain seq x y z
N MET A 1 0.15 -8.76 -33.06
CA MET A 1 0.67 -8.74 -31.69
C MET A 1 2.18 -8.58 -31.71
N VAL A 2 2.67 -7.39 -31.38
CA VAL A 2 4.12 -7.14 -31.23
C VAL A 2 4.52 -7.49 -29.80
N ARG A 3 5.54 -8.33 -29.63
CA ARG A 3 6.02 -8.75 -28.32
C ARG A 3 7.43 -8.23 -28.05
N LEU A 4 7.70 -7.84 -26.81
CA LEU A 4 9.06 -7.55 -26.38
C LEU A 4 9.79 -8.86 -26.12
N THR A 5 10.59 -9.28 -27.11
CA THR A 5 11.37 -10.51 -27.05
C THR A 5 12.87 -10.23 -26.92
N MET A 6 13.64 -11.24 -26.51
CA MET A 6 15.11 -11.14 -26.48
C MET A 6 15.69 -10.81 -27.86
N ASP A 7 15.09 -11.30 -28.94
CA ASP A 7 15.49 -10.95 -30.31
C ASP A 7 15.23 -9.49 -30.66
N LEU A 8 14.10 -8.93 -30.20
CA LEU A 8 13.80 -7.51 -30.37
C LEU A 8 14.82 -6.65 -29.62
N ILE A 9 15.23 -7.09 -28.43
CA ILE A 9 16.30 -6.47 -27.63
C ILE A 9 17.65 -6.54 -28.33
N ALA A 10 17.97 -7.68 -28.90
CA ALA A 10 19.23 -7.87 -29.60
C ALA A 10 19.33 -6.99 -30.86
N LYS A 11 18.22 -6.83 -31.58
CA LYS A 11 18.16 -5.96 -32.78
C LYS A 11 18.27 -4.48 -32.43
N SER A 12 17.73 -4.04 -31.30
CA SER A 12 17.74 -2.62 -30.90
C SER A 12 19.04 -2.22 -30.19
N SER A 13 19.69 -3.14 -29.46
CA SER A 13 20.89 -2.85 -28.69
C SER A 13 22.16 -2.84 -29.53
N TYR A 14 22.88 -1.73 -29.50
CA TYR A 14 24.18 -1.59 -30.15
C TYR A 14 25.18 -2.70 -29.75
N TYR A 15 25.16 -3.12 -28.48
CA TYR A 15 26.03 -4.17 -27.94
C TYR A 15 25.76 -5.57 -28.54
N LEU A 16 24.60 -5.76 -29.16
CA LEU A 16 24.11 -7.03 -29.67
C LEU A 16 24.05 -7.08 -31.21
N LYS A 17 24.07 -5.93 -31.90
CA LYS A 17 23.87 -5.80 -33.37
C LYS A 17 24.83 -6.57 -34.29
N ASN A 18 25.99 -7.03 -33.80
CA ASN A 18 27.06 -7.57 -34.67
C ASN A 18 27.41 -9.06 -34.45
N LYS A 19 26.64 -9.84 -33.67
CA LYS A 19 27.00 -11.24 -33.40
C LYS A 19 25.92 -12.21 -33.87
N ARG A 20 26.33 -13.19 -34.69
CA ARG A 20 25.51 -14.33 -35.14
C ARG A 20 25.06 -15.26 -34.01
N SER A 21 25.58 -15.08 -32.80
CA SER A 21 25.22 -15.82 -31.59
C SER A 21 25.22 -14.84 -30.41
N TYR A 22 24.05 -14.62 -29.82
CA TYR A 22 23.89 -13.79 -28.63
C TYR A 22 24.31 -14.58 -27.40
N SER A 23 25.27 -14.07 -26.62
CA SER A 23 25.72 -14.72 -25.40
C SER A 23 25.19 -14.01 -24.16
N LEU A 24 24.88 -14.78 -23.11
CA LEU A 24 24.41 -14.29 -21.81
C LEU A 24 25.24 -13.10 -21.26
N PRO A 25 26.58 -13.08 -21.37
CA PRO A 25 27.38 -11.92 -20.94
C PRO A 25 27.04 -10.59 -21.61
N GLN A 26 26.45 -10.59 -22.81
CA GLN A 26 26.08 -9.36 -23.50
C GLN A 26 24.77 -8.78 -22.95
N TYR A 27 23.81 -9.64 -22.59
CA TYR A 27 22.56 -9.21 -21.96
C TYR A 27 22.78 -8.67 -20.54
N LEU A 28 23.78 -9.20 -19.82
CA LEU A 28 24.21 -8.66 -18.52
C LEU A 28 24.81 -7.25 -18.60
N LYS A 29 25.17 -6.75 -19.79
CA LYS A 29 25.64 -5.35 -19.94
C LYS A 29 24.51 -4.34 -20.09
N LEU A 30 23.27 -4.82 -20.28
CA LEU A 30 22.11 -3.95 -20.47
C LEU A 30 21.61 -3.49 -19.10
N THR A 31 21.81 -2.21 -18.82
CA THR A 31 21.29 -1.55 -17.60
C THR A 31 20.10 -0.66 -17.91
N HIS A 32 20.00 -0.12 -19.14
CA HIS A 32 18.93 0.77 -19.57
C HIS A 32 18.38 0.29 -20.91
N LEU A 33 17.06 0.10 -21.00
CA LEU A 33 16.37 -0.28 -22.23
C LEU A 33 15.22 0.66 -22.52
N ASN A 34 15.15 1.11 -23.77
CA ASN A 34 14.07 1.95 -24.26
C ASN A 34 13.32 1.26 -25.40
N PHE A 35 12.05 0.93 -25.14
CA PHE A 35 11.10 0.36 -26.08
C PHE A 35 9.79 1.16 -26.13
N SER A 36 9.86 2.46 -25.85
CA SER A 36 8.71 3.33 -25.95
C SER A 36 8.16 3.42 -27.38
N ASN A 37 6.84 3.53 -27.52
CA ASN A 37 6.16 3.76 -28.80
C ASN A 37 6.54 2.72 -29.88
N LYS A 38 6.55 1.43 -29.50
CA LYS A 38 6.84 0.30 -30.40
C LYS A 38 5.63 -0.59 -30.69
N ASN A 39 4.43 -0.15 -30.26
CA ASN A 39 3.19 -0.92 -30.34
C ASN A 39 3.28 -2.30 -29.65
N ILE A 40 4.13 -2.42 -28.62
CA ILE A 40 4.27 -3.66 -27.86
C ILE A 40 2.97 -3.94 -27.13
N GLU A 41 2.44 -5.14 -27.32
CA GLU A 41 1.20 -5.62 -26.69
C GLU A 41 1.51 -6.55 -25.50
N ASP A 42 2.69 -7.19 -25.50
CA ASP A 42 3.06 -8.18 -24.48
C ASP A 42 4.59 -8.24 -24.28
N ILE A 43 5.02 -8.68 -23.10
CA ILE A 43 6.42 -8.78 -22.67
C ILE A 43 6.75 -10.26 -22.43
N GLU A 44 7.72 -10.80 -23.17
CA GLU A 44 8.20 -12.17 -22.97
C GLU A 44 9.28 -12.24 -21.87
N ASP A 45 9.92 -13.41 -21.69
CA ASP A 45 10.95 -13.61 -20.68
C ASP A 45 12.18 -12.68 -20.90
N LEU A 46 12.44 -11.83 -19.91
CA LEU A 46 13.59 -10.92 -19.83
C LEU A 46 14.65 -11.38 -18.82
N SER A 47 14.59 -12.62 -18.32
CA SER A 47 15.47 -13.20 -17.29
C SER A 47 16.97 -13.09 -17.57
N MET A 48 17.35 -12.92 -18.84
CA MET A 48 18.74 -12.74 -19.28
C MET A 48 19.29 -11.34 -18.99
N CYS A 49 18.42 -10.34 -18.81
CA CYS A 49 18.79 -8.94 -18.59
C CYS A 49 18.93 -8.62 -17.08
N ARG A 50 19.69 -9.42 -16.33
CA ARG A 50 19.69 -9.38 -14.85
C ARG A 50 20.13 -8.07 -14.22
N ASN A 51 20.97 -7.32 -14.93
CA ASN A 51 21.49 -6.03 -14.47
C ASN A 51 20.65 -4.83 -14.96
N LEU A 52 19.47 -5.08 -15.53
CA LEU A 52 18.59 -4.04 -16.03
C LEU A 52 18.05 -3.22 -14.86
N THR A 53 18.37 -1.93 -14.82
CA THR A 53 17.94 -1.00 -13.77
C THR A 53 16.80 -0.11 -14.22
N VAL A 54 16.72 0.22 -15.52
CA VAL A 54 15.72 1.14 -16.09
C VAL A 54 15.09 0.55 -17.35
N LEU A 55 13.76 0.50 -17.38
CA LEU A 55 12.98 0.03 -18.52
C LEU A 55 11.91 1.05 -18.92
N TYR A 56 12.01 1.58 -20.14
CA TYR A 56 11.02 2.48 -20.74
C TYR A 56 10.09 1.74 -21.69
N LEU A 57 8.79 1.73 -21.35
CA LEU A 57 7.73 1.05 -22.10
C LEU A 57 6.51 1.95 -22.36
N TYR A 58 6.65 3.26 -22.19
CA TYR A 58 5.56 4.20 -22.41
C TYR A 58 5.07 4.23 -23.87
N ASP A 59 3.83 4.67 -24.09
CA ASP A 59 3.17 4.77 -25.41
C ASP A 59 3.07 3.45 -26.20
N ASN A 60 3.00 2.31 -25.50
CA ASN A 60 2.76 0.99 -26.11
C ASN A 60 1.28 0.59 -26.02
N LYS A 61 0.97 -0.71 -26.09
CA LYS A 61 -0.39 -1.28 -26.03
C LYS A 61 -0.45 -2.39 -24.97
N ILE A 62 0.33 -2.28 -23.91
CA ILE A 62 0.46 -3.30 -22.87
C ILE A 62 -0.72 -3.15 -21.92
N ASN A 63 -1.67 -4.07 -21.97
CA ASN A 63 -2.82 -4.12 -21.06
C ASN A 63 -2.55 -5.00 -19.83
N HIS A 64 -1.68 -6.01 -19.97
CA HIS A 64 -1.25 -6.86 -18.87
C HIS A 64 0.25 -6.74 -18.70
N VAL A 65 0.68 -6.16 -17.57
CA VAL A 65 2.07 -6.30 -17.13
C VAL A 65 2.22 -7.71 -16.59
N LEU A 66 2.62 -8.63 -17.49
CA LEU A 66 2.78 -10.07 -17.32
C LEU A 66 1.46 -10.84 -17.07
N GLY A 67 0.84 -11.38 -18.12
CA GLY A 67 -0.35 -12.20 -17.94
C GLY A 67 -0.74 -13.04 -19.16
N ALA A 68 0.14 -13.90 -19.66
CA ALA A 68 -0.24 -14.96 -20.61
C ALA A 68 0.55 -16.28 -20.49
N CYS A 69 1.70 -16.34 -19.81
CA CYS A 69 2.43 -17.59 -19.60
C CYS A 69 2.28 -18.12 -18.16
N PRO A 70 1.64 -19.30 -17.97
CA PRO A 70 1.62 -20.03 -16.69
C PRO A 70 2.88 -20.90 -16.51
N ILE A 71 4.03 -20.44 -16.97
CA ILE A 71 5.32 -21.11 -16.74
C ILE A 71 6.28 -20.02 -16.26
N ILE A 72 6.52 -20.09 -14.95
CA ILE A 72 7.73 -19.72 -14.20
C ILE A 72 8.77 -18.91 -14.99
N MET A 73 9.22 -17.80 -14.37
CA MET A 73 10.39 -16.98 -14.76
C MET A 73 10.12 -15.96 -15.88
N VAL A 74 9.57 -14.79 -15.52
CA VAL A 74 9.73 -13.60 -16.38
C VAL A 74 10.31 -12.41 -15.58
N MET A 75 10.18 -12.39 -14.24
CA MET A 75 10.81 -11.35 -13.41
C MET A 75 11.59 -11.87 -12.18
N GLY A 76 11.69 -13.19 -11.99
CA GLY A 76 12.66 -13.78 -11.06
C GLY A 76 14.12 -13.60 -11.48
N GLY A 77 14.39 -12.88 -12.58
CA GLY A 77 15.74 -12.52 -13.01
C GLY A 77 16.01 -11.02 -13.11
N LEU A 78 15.00 -10.14 -12.97
CA LEU A 78 15.20 -8.68 -13.03
C LEU A 78 15.37 -8.09 -11.62
N GLU A 79 16.23 -8.71 -10.83
CA GLU A 79 16.46 -8.37 -9.43
C GLU A 79 16.93 -6.92 -9.24
N GLU A 80 17.60 -6.34 -10.24
CA GLU A 80 18.14 -4.97 -10.19
C GLU A 80 17.20 -3.89 -10.76
N LEU A 81 15.98 -4.23 -11.20
CA LEU A 81 15.09 -3.26 -11.83
C LEU A 81 14.56 -2.25 -10.81
N LYS A 82 14.99 -0.99 -10.98
CA LYS A 82 14.68 0.12 -10.07
C LYS A 82 13.62 1.05 -10.63
N MET A 83 13.54 1.19 -11.94
CA MET A 83 12.67 2.16 -12.61
C MET A 83 11.94 1.53 -13.79
N LEU A 84 10.61 1.63 -13.78
CA LEU A 84 9.76 1.16 -14.86
C LEU A 84 8.76 2.24 -15.25
N TYR A 85 8.79 2.61 -16.53
CA TYR A 85 7.94 3.64 -17.10
C TYR A 85 6.91 2.99 -18.02
N LEU A 86 5.66 2.94 -17.57
CA LEU A 86 4.54 2.34 -18.29
C LEU A 86 3.52 3.37 -18.76
N GLU A 87 3.82 4.67 -18.67
CA GLU A 87 2.88 5.75 -18.97
C GLU A 87 2.22 5.63 -20.36
N GLY A 88 0.92 5.94 -20.44
CA GLY A 88 0.24 6.19 -21.71
C GLY A 88 0.05 4.95 -22.59
N GLN A 89 -0.23 3.78 -22.00
CA GLN A 89 -0.59 2.61 -22.80
C GLN A 89 -1.87 2.91 -23.60
N ARG A 90 -1.83 2.64 -24.90
CA ARG A 90 -2.93 2.83 -25.87
C ARG A 90 -3.90 1.65 -25.79
N LEU A 91 -4.52 1.51 -24.62
CA LEU A 91 -5.45 0.45 -24.32
C LEU A 91 -6.76 0.62 -25.12
N PRO A 92 -7.39 -0.48 -25.55
CA PRO A 92 -8.77 -0.45 -26.04
C PRO A 92 -9.74 0.18 -25.02
N SER A 93 -10.85 0.73 -25.51
CA SER A 93 -11.85 1.37 -24.64
C SER A 93 -12.39 0.41 -23.59
N GLY A 94 -12.26 0.76 -22.31
CA GLY A 94 -12.70 -0.06 -21.18
C GLY A 94 -11.66 -1.00 -20.61
N GLU A 95 -10.53 -1.22 -21.30
CA GLU A 95 -9.41 -1.99 -20.76
C GLU A 95 -8.56 -1.15 -19.80
N LYS A 96 -7.85 -1.86 -18.91
CA LYS A 96 -7.05 -1.28 -17.84
C LYS A 96 -5.71 -2.00 -17.76
N LEU A 97 -4.68 -1.29 -17.30
CA LEU A 97 -3.41 -1.92 -17.01
C LEU A 97 -3.55 -2.77 -15.75
N LEU A 98 -3.29 -4.07 -15.89
CA LEU A 98 -3.27 -5.02 -14.77
C LEU A 98 -1.83 -5.47 -14.46
N PHE A 99 -1.56 -5.68 -13.17
CA PHE A 99 -0.29 -6.21 -12.70
C PHE A 99 -0.48 -7.63 -12.17
N ASP A 100 0.38 -8.57 -12.58
CA ASP A 100 0.45 -9.89 -11.92
C ASP A 100 1.05 -9.73 -10.51
N PRO A 101 0.36 -10.20 -9.45
CA PRO A 101 0.87 -10.16 -8.07
C PRO A 101 2.28 -10.75 -7.92
N ARG A 102 2.64 -11.78 -8.70
CA ARG A 102 3.97 -12.40 -8.65
C ARG A 102 5.06 -11.45 -9.16
N THR A 103 4.74 -10.69 -10.20
CA THR A 103 5.60 -9.63 -10.75
C THR A 103 5.87 -8.56 -9.70
N LEU A 104 4.80 -8.07 -9.07
CA LEU A 104 4.92 -7.07 -8.01
C LEU A 104 5.73 -7.59 -6.83
N PHE A 105 5.55 -8.86 -6.46
CA PHE A 105 6.35 -9.50 -5.40
C PHE A 105 7.84 -9.56 -5.76
N SER A 106 8.20 -9.93 -7.00
CA SER A 106 9.60 -9.96 -7.44
C SER A 106 10.26 -8.58 -7.48
N LEU A 107 9.48 -7.53 -7.77
CA LEU A 107 9.95 -6.15 -7.78
C LEU A 107 9.99 -5.51 -6.39
N ALA A 108 9.23 -6.04 -5.42
CA ALA A 108 9.06 -5.41 -4.12
C ALA A 108 10.39 -5.12 -3.38
N GLU A 109 11.43 -5.93 -3.64
CA GLU A 109 12.73 -5.83 -2.99
C GLU A 109 13.73 -4.86 -3.64
N SER A 110 13.49 -4.37 -4.85
CA SER A 110 14.45 -3.51 -5.58
C SER A 110 13.85 -2.26 -6.21
N PHE A 111 12.52 -2.22 -6.33
CA PHE A 111 11.83 -1.25 -7.17
C PHE A 111 11.63 0.09 -6.46
N GLY A 112 12.17 1.15 -7.08
CA GLY A 112 12.18 2.51 -6.54
C GLY A 112 11.16 3.44 -7.20
N VAL A 113 11.05 3.40 -8.53
CA VAL A 113 10.26 4.37 -9.31
C VAL A 113 9.22 3.67 -10.17
N LEU A 114 7.95 3.99 -9.92
CA LEU A 114 6.81 3.51 -10.68
C LEU A 114 6.06 4.67 -11.34
N ASN A 115 6.07 4.71 -12.68
CA ASN A 115 5.20 5.61 -13.43
C ASN A 115 4.12 4.81 -14.18
N ILE A 116 2.87 4.99 -13.74
CA ILE A 116 1.68 4.28 -14.24
C ILE A 116 0.62 5.26 -14.78
N ASN A 117 1.02 6.48 -15.10
CA ASN A 117 0.14 7.52 -15.63
C ASN A 117 -0.63 7.05 -16.87
N ARG A 118 -1.88 7.51 -17.03
CA ARG A 118 -2.68 7.34 -18.25
C ARG A 118 -2.84 5.88 -18.72
N ASN A 119 -3.14 4.99 -17.77
CA ASN A 119 -3.28 3.54 -17.96
C ASN A 119 -4.64 2.99 -17.54
N ASN A 120 -5.62 3.88 -17.31
CA ASN A 120 -6.99 3.58 -16.88
C ASN A 120 -7.05 2.71 -15.60
N ILE A 121 -6.13 2.95 -14.65
CA ILE A 121 -6.07 2.21 -13.38
C ILE A 121 -7.09 2.78 -12.41
N ASP A 122 -7.98 1.93 -11.92
CA ASP A 122 -9.05 2.29 -10.98
C ASP A 122 -8.78 1.79 -9.55
N ASP A 123 -7.90 0.81 -9.38
CA ASP A 123 -7.46 0.26 -8.09
C ASP A 123 -5.94 0.12 -8.01
N VAL A 124 -5.36 0.50 -6.88
CA VAL A 124 -3.91 0.45 -6.60
C VAL A 124 -3.57 -0.45 -5.42
N ARG A 125 -4.54 -1.18 -4.85
CA ARG A 125 -4.33 -2.07 -3.70
C ARG A 125 -3.26 -3.12 -3.97
N ASP A 126 -3.20 -3.64 -5.18
CA ASP A 126 -2.20 -4.65 -5.56
C ASP A 126 -0.76 -4.09 -5.45
N LEU A 127 -0.58 -2.78 -5.63
CA LEU A 127 0.72 -2.11 -5.52
C LEU A 127 1.22 -1.98 -4.07
N ALA A 128 0.39 -2.30 -3.06
CA ALA A 128 0.75 -2.21 -1.65
C ALA A 128 1.99 -3.05 -1.28
N VAL A 129 2.26 -4.12 -2.04
CA VAL A 129 3.41 -5.02 -1.82
C VAL A 129 4.76 -4.36 -2.06
N LEU A 130 4.81 -3.27 -2.85
CA LEU A 130 6.03 -2.58 -3.24
C LEU A 130 6.56 -1.67 -2.11
N LYS A 131 7.07 -2.25 -1.03
CA LYS A 131 7.41 -1.50 0.20
C LYS A 131 8.61 -0.55 0.06
N LYS A 132 9.46 -0.74 -0.95
CA LYS A 132 10.71 0.02 -1.16
C LYS A 132 10.62 1.13 -2.19
N HIS A 133 9.45 1.36 -2.81
CA HIS A 133 9.38 2.44 -3.79
C HIS A 133 9.52 3.80 -3.11
N THR A 134 10.13 4.71 -3.86
CA THR A 134 10.48 6.07 -3.46
C THR A 134 9.73 7.11 -4.27
N PHE A 135 9.22 6.74 -5.45
CA PHE A 135 8.43 7.63 -6.30
C PHE A 135 7.28 6.90 -7.00
N LEU A 136 6.06 7.42 -6.81
CA LEU A 136 4.86 7.02 -7.54
C LEU A 136 4.33 8.19 -8.37
N CYS A 137 4.14 7.96 -9.67
CA CYS A 137 3.41 8.86 -10.55
C CYS A 137 2.13 8.18 -11.07
N CYS A 138 0.97 8.69 -10.65
CA CYS A 138 -0.34 8.20 -11.03
C CYS A 138 -1.31 9.37 -11.29
N ARG A 139 -1.21 9.99 -12.46
CA ARG A 139 -2.01 11.14 -12.90
C ARG A 139 -3.25 10.73 -13.68
N GLN A 140 -4.15 9.99 -13.06
CA GLN A 140 -5.41 9.51 -13.66
C GLN A 140 -6.48 9.31 -12.59
N PRO A 141 -7.77 9.21 -12.91
CA PRO A 141 -8.81 9.00 -11.91
C PRO A 141 -8.74 7.59 -11.30
N VAL A 142 -8.16 7.43 -10.11
CA VAL A 142 -8.26 6.20 -9.33
C VAL A 142 -9.51 6.26 -8.45
N THR A 143 -10.42 5.30 -8.60
CA THR A 143 -11.63 5.17 -7.78
C THR A 143 -11.38 4.26 -6.59
N GLY A 144 -10.82 4.82 -5.51
CA GLY A 144 -10.54 4.08 -4.27
C GLY A 144 -11.14 4.72 -3.02
N HIS A 145 -11.83 3.91 -2.21
CA HIS A 145 -12.28 4.32 -0.88
C HIS A 145 -11.18 4.20 0.19
N ASP A 146 -10.09 3.46 -0.07
CA ASP A 146 -9.02 3.19 0.91
C ASP A 146 -7.59 3.36 0.36
N LEU A 147 -7.32 4.50 -0.27
CA LEU A 147 -5.95 4.86 -0.67
C LEU A 147 -5.04 5.10 0.55
N GLU A 148 -5.60 5.57 1.66
CA GLU A 148 -4.85 5.82 2.91
C GLU A 148 -4.25 4.53 3.48
N GLY A 149 -5.00 3.41 3.46
CA GLY A 149 -4.50 2.11 3.86
C GLY A 149 -3.37 1.60 2.95
N VAL A 150 -3.44 1.85 1.64
CA VAL A 150 -2.36 1.46 0.71
C VAL A 150 -1.09 2.29 0.97
N PHE A 151 -1.23 3.61 1.10
CA PHE A 151 -0.08 4.51 1.29
C PHE A 151 0.62 4.29 2.63
N SER A 152 -0.10 3.88 3.67
CA SER A 152 0.50 3.51 4.95
C SER A 152 1.46 2.32 4.88
N GLN A 153 1.40 1.50 3.81
CA GLN A 153 2.29 0.35 3.61
C GLN A 153 3.61 0.73 2.90
N TRP A 154 3.79 2.00 2.56
CA TRP A 154 4.94 2.49 1.78
C TRP A 154 5.82 3.44 2.61
N PRO A 155 6.60 2.91 3.57
CA PRO A 155 7.36 3.73 4.52
C PRO A 155 8.53 4.51 3.88
N LEU A 156 8.96 4.12 2.67
CA LEU A 156 10.11 4.70 1.98
C LEU A 156 9.70 5.65 0.83
N LEU A 157 8.41 5.99 0.73
CA LEU A 157 7.92 6.85 -0.34
C LEU A 157 8.32 8.31 -0.10
N HIS A 158 9.20 8.84 -0.93
CA HIS A 158 9.64 10.24 -0.84
C HIS A 158 8.77 11.17 -1.67
N ARG A 159 8.39 10.73 -2.87
CA ARG A 159 7.70 11.58 -3.85
C ARG A 159 6.42 10.91 -4.33
N MET A 160 5.34 11.68 -4.41
CA MET A 160 4.07 11.17 -4.94
C MET A 160 3.41 12.22 -5.82
N ASP A 161 2.93 11.79 -6.98
CA ASP A 161 2.14 12.63 -7.87
C ASP A 161 0.82 11.94 -8.22
N LEU A 162 -0.26 12.48 -7.68
CA LEU A 162 -1.63 12.08 -7.90
C LEU A 162 -2.43 13.17 -8.63
N SER A 163 -1.79 14.15 -9.26
CA SER A 163 -2.51 15.22 -9.95
C SER A 163 -3.50 14.67 -10.98
N GLY A 164 -4.74 15.16 -10.97
CA GLY A 164 -5.82 14.63 -11.83
C GLY A 164 -6.63 13.47 -11.24
N ASN A 165 -6.32 13.01 -10.01
CA ASN A 165 -7.19 12.07 -9.29
C ASN A 165 -8.35 12.78 -8.59
N THR A 166 -9.48 12.09 -8.47
CA THR A 166 -10.63 12.55 -7.66
C THR A 166 -10.29 12.69 -6.18
N VAL A 167 -9.33 11.89 -5.69
CA VAL A 167 -8.83 11.97 -4.31
C VAL A 167 -8.26 13.36 -3.99
N CYS A 168 -7.72 14.09 -4.97
CA CYS A 168 -7.20 15.44 -4.78
C CYS A 168 -8.29 16.45 -4.37
N HIS A 169 -9.55 16.15 -4.66
CA HIS A 169 -10.69 17.00 -4.30
C HIS A 169 -11.30 16.64 -2.94
N LYS A 170 -10.85 15.57 -2.28
CA LYS A 170 -11.34 15.20 -0.95
C LYS A 170 -10.87 16.23 0.09
N PRO A 171 -11.73 16.64 1.05
CA PRO A 171 -11.31 17.52 2.14
C PRO A 171 -10.19 16.86 2.94
N LYS A 172 -9.18 17.64 3.33
CA LYS A 172 -7.97 17.18 4.05
C LYS A 172 -7.10 16.18 3.29
N TYR A 173 -7.31 15.99 1.99
CA TYR A 173 -6.45 15.16 1.15
C TYR A 173 -4.97 15.53 1.33
N ARG A 174 -4.64 16.82 1.23
CA ARG A 174 -3.26 17.29 1.40
C ARG A 174 -2.74 16.91 2.79
N ASP A 175 -3.43 17.34 3.85
CA ASP A 175 -3.03 17.10 5.24
C ASP A 175 -2.85 15.62 5.57
N SER A 176 -3.70 14.75 5.02
CA SER A 176 -3.61 13.30 5.19
C SER A 176 -2.42 12.68 4.45
N ASN A 177 -2.04 13.21 3.29
CA ASN A 177 -0.99 12.62 2.45
C ASN A 177 0.41 13.16 2.75
N ILE A 178 0.55 14.42 3.18
CA ILE A 178 1.86 15.02 3.49
C ILE A 178 2.55 14.41 4.72
N VAL A 179 1.86 13.55 5.46
CA VAL A 179 2.43 12.74 6.53
C VAL A 179 3.32 11.62 5.97
N PHE A 180 3.07 11.18 4.73
CA PHE A 180 3.72 10.02 4.13
C PHE A 180 4.84 10.35 3.15
N VAL A 181 4.92 11.59 2.64
CA VAL A 181 5.84 11.96 1.54
C VAL A 181 6.52 13.31 1.79
N GLU A 182 7.66 13.52 1.14
CA GLU A 182 8.44 14.77 1.14
C GLU A 182 8.05 15.70 -0.02
N GLU A 183 7.56 15.13 -1.13
CA GLU A 183 7.05 15.88 -2.29
C GLU A 183 5.68 15.35 -2.71
N LEU A 184 4.68 16.23 -2.82
CA LEU A 184 3.32 15.88 -3.26
C LEU A 184 2.87 16.76 -4.42
N ASN A 185 2.56 16.15 -5.56
CA ASN A 185 2.09 16.80 -6.79
C ASN A 185 3.05 17.91 -7.27
N GLY A 186 4.36 17.64 -7.26
CA GLY A 186 5.39 18.60 -7.66
C GLY A 186 5.66 19.72 -6.66
N LYS A 187 5.16 19.60 -5.42
CA LYS A 187 5.40 20.57 -4.35
C LYS A 187 6.12 19.90 -3.19
N GLU A 188 7.29 20.42 -2.86
CA GLU A 188 8.00 20.06 -1.64
C GLU A 188 7.17 20.40 -0.40
N ILE A 189 7.27 19.54 0.61
CA ILE A 189 6.58 19.68 1.87
C ILE A 189 7.58 20.17 2.90
N ASN A 190 7.25 21.28 3.55
CA ASN A 190 8.05 21.79 4.65
C ASN A 190 7.99 20.82 5.84
N GLU A 191 9.16 20.39 6.31
CA GLU A 191 9.32 19.46 7.44
C GLU A 191 8.59 19.94 8.70
N LEU A 192 8.58 21.26 8.98
CA LEU A 192 7.88 21.82 10.13
C LEU A 192 6.36 21.61 10.04
N SER A 193 5.78 21.78 8.84
CA SER A 193 4.35 21.58 8.60
C SER A 193 3.97 20.10 8.68
N ARG A 194 4.83 19.23 8.15
CA ARG A 194 4.68 17.76 8.26
C ARG A 194 4.71 17.32 9.71
N GLN A 195 5.71 17.76 10.48
CA GLN A 195 5.87 17.37 11.89
C GLN A 195 4.72 17.88 12.77
N PHE A 196 4.20 19.08 12.49
CA PHE A 196 3.00 19.59 13.14
C PHE A 196 1.79 18.67 12.91
N LEU A 197 1.56 18.21 11.68
CA LEU A 197 0.43 17.34 11.35
C LEU A 197 0.57 15.93 11.92
N ILE A 198 1.79 15.38 11.95
CA ILE A 198 2.09 14.12 12.63
C ILE A 198 1.71 14.22 14.11
N ASN A 199 2.20 15.25 14.79
CA ASN A 199 1.92 15.48 16.21
C ASN A 199 0.43 15.75 16.46
N TRP A 200 -0.23 16.46 15.54
CA TRP A 200 -1.67 16.72 15.61
C TRP A 200 -2.50 15.44 15.43
N LYS A 201 -2.14 14.57 14.47
CA LYS A 201 -2.79 13.26 14.25
C LYS A 201 -2.59 12.35 15.48
N ALA A 202 -1.36 12.25 15.99
CA ALA A 202 -1.05 11.51 17.22
C ALA A 202 -1.83 12.02 18.44
N SER A 203 -1.94 13.35 18.62
CA SER A 203 -2.73 13.95 19.71
C SER A 203 -4.23 13.64 19.56
N LYS A 204 -4.76 13.72 18.35
CA LYS A 204 -6.16 13.41 18.07
C LYS A 204 -6.49 11.93 18.33
N ASP A 205 -5.61 11.03 17.90
CA ASP A 205 -5.78 9.59 18.11
C ASP A 205 -5.62 9.21 19.58
N GLY A 206 -4.71 9.86 20.31
CA GLY A 206 -4.58 9.75 21.76
C GLY A 206 -5.86 10.18 22.49
N LYS A 207 -6.45 11.32 22.09
CA LYS A 207 -7.74 11.78 22.66
C LYS A 207 -8.89 10.83 22.34
N LYS A 208 -8.87 10.18 21.16
CA LYS A 208 -9.88 9.19 20.78
C LYS A 208 -9.75 7.91 21.60
N LYS A 209 -8.54 7.35 21.72
CA LYS A 209 -8.25 6.22 22.62
C LYS A 209 -8.65 6.49 24.05
N TRP A 210 -8.34 7.68 24.57
CA TRP A 210 -8.71 8.06 25.94
C TRP A 210 -10.23 8.18 26.16
N LYS A 211 -10.98 8.60 25.12
CA LYS A 211 -12.45 8.60 25.14
C LYS A 211 -13.03 7.18 25.08
N ASP A 212 -12.48 6.33 24.21
CA ASP A 212 -12.91 4.93 24.07
C ASP A 212 -12.61 4.11 25.33
N GLU A 213 -11.45 4.34 25.96
CA GLU A 213 -11.08 3.76 27.26
C GLU A 213 -12.00 4.25 28.38
N ARG A 214 -12.30 5.56 28.43
CA ARG A 214 -13.30 6.10 29.38
C ARG A 214 -14.66 5.46 29.20
N MET A 215 -15.16 5.34 27.97
CA MET A 215 -16.45 4.70 27.68
C MET A 215 -16.47 3.22 28.12
N LYS A 216 -15.36 2.49 27.93
CA LYS A 216 -15.23 1.11 28.43
C LYS A 216 -15.21 1.06 29.97
N THR A 217 -14.47 1.95 30.65
CA THR A 217 -14.48 2.01 32.12
C THR A 217 -15.83 2.45 32.70
N SER A 218 -16.56 3.33 32.03
CA SER A 218 -17.89 3.78 32.47
C SER A 218 -18.97 2.70 32.33
N GLN A 219 -18.79 1.70 31.46
CA GLN A 219 -19.68 0.52 31.39
C GLN A 219 -19.36 -0.55 32.43
N ILE A 220 -18.19 -0.53 33.07
CA ILE A 220 -17.75 -1.56 34.04
C ILE A 220 -18.04 -1.14 35.50
N THR A 221 -18.38 0.12 35.77
CA THR A 221 -18.90 0.52 37.09
C THR A 221 -20.37 0.12 37.24
N LEU A 222 -20.62 -1.14 37.58
CA LEU A 222 -21.92 -1.58 38.10
C LEU A 222 -22.19 -0.86 39.43
N PRO A 223 -23.40 -0.28 39.64
CA PRO A 223 -23.77 0.19 40.97
C PRO A 223 -23.76 -1.01 41.92
N LEU A 224 -23.12 -0.89 43.09
CA LEU A 224 -23.22 -1.89 44.15
C LEU A 224 -24.49 -1.59 44.95
N LEU A 225 -25.42 -2.54 45.05
CA LEU A 225 -26.55 -2.42 45.96
C LEU A 225 -26.07 -2.83 47.35
N ILE A 226 -25.99 -1.89 48.29
CA ILE A 226 -25.67 -2.19 49.69
C ILE A 226 -26.99 -2.48 50.40
N MET A 227 -27.20 -3.74 50.81
CA MET A 227 -28.33 -4.13 51.66
C MET A 227 -27.86 -4.37 53.08
N TYR A 228 -28.53 -3.74 54.04
CA TYR A 228 -28.37 -3.98 55.46
C TYR A 228 -29.46 -4.93 55.93
N CYS A 229 -29.09 -6.13 56.36
CA CYS A 229 -30.04 -7.11 56.90
C CYS A 229 -29.92 -7.17 58.43
N TYR A 230 -31.07 -7.14 59.09
CA TYR A 230 -31.18 -7.27 60.54
C TYR A 230 -31.61 -8.69 60.88
N ILE A 231 -30.73 -9.45 61.51
CA ILE A 231 -31.05 -10.83 61.91
C ILE A 231 -31.12 -10.89 63.43
N GLN A 232 -32.29 -11.30 63.91
CA GLN A 232 -32.53 -11.60 65.32
C GLN A 232 -32.33 -13.10 65.56
N ILE A 233 -31.35 -13.45 66.39
CA ILE A 233 -31.09 -14.84 66.80
C ILE A 233 -31.54 -15.01 68.24
N THR A 234 -32.52 -15.89 68.44
CA THR A 234 -33.08 -16.20 69.76
C THR A 234 -32.51 -17.53 70.24
N TYR A 235 -31.84 -17.55 71.40
CA TYR A 235 -31.28 -18.77 71.96
C TYR A 235 -32.33 -19.53 72.78
N PRO A 236 -32.75 -20.74 72.35
CA PRO A 236 -33.95 -21.39 72.90
C PRO A 236 -33.82 -21.84 74.36
N PHE A 237 -32.61 -21.92 74.92
CA PHE A 237 -32.40 -22.41 76.29
C PHE A 237 -32.10 -21.34 77.34
N THR A 238 -31.80 -20.09 76.94
CA THR A 238 -31.48 -19.00 77.89
C THR A 238 -32.39 -17.78 77.76
N GLY A 239 -33.27 -17.74 76.76
CA GLY A 239 -34.20 -16.64 76.51
C GLY A 239 -33.53 -15.33 76.06
N LYS A 240 -32.19 -15.29 75.89
CA LYS A 240 -31.47 -14.12 75.41
C LYS A 240 -31.62 -13.98 73.90
N ILE A 241 -31.83 -12.72 73.47
CA ILE A 241 -31.94 -12.33 72.06
C ILE A 241 -30.68 -11.56 71.68
N MET A 242 -30.02 -11.97 70.59
CA MET A 242 -28.88 -11.27 70.02
C MET A 242 -29.27 -10.70 68.66
N TYR A 243 -28.92 -9.45 68.42
CA TYR A 243 -29.19 -8.76 67.16
C TYR A 243 -27.88 -8.52 66.43
N CYS A 244 -27.79 -9.02 65.20
CA CYS A 244 -26.61 -8.85 64.34
C CYS A 244 -26.97 -8.01 63.12
N TYR A 245 -26.13 -6.99 62.86
CA TYR A 245 -26.15 -6.24 61.61
C TYR A 245 -25.16 -6.86 60.63
N ILE A 246 -25.67 -7.35 59.49
CA ILE A 246 -24.81 -7.89 58.43
C ILE A 246 -24.96 -7.00 57.19
N GLN A 247 -23.83 -6.44 56.75
CA GLN A 247 -23.74 -5.70 55.50
C GLN A 247 -23.40 -6.69 54.37
N ILE A 248 -24.31 -6.84 53.40
CA ILE A 248 -24.09 -7.70 52.24
C ILE A 248 -23.94 -6.80 51.02
N THR A 249 -22.82 -6.97 50.31
CA THR A 249 -22.52 -6.24 49.06
C THR A 249 -22.65 -7.22 47.90
N LEU A 250 -23.67 -7.04 47.05
CA LEU A 250 -23.90 -7.89 45.89
C LEU A 250 -23.69 -7.09 44.59
N PRO A 251 -22.97 -7.63 43.59
CA PRO A 251 -22.89 -7.01 42.27
C PRO A 251 -24.27 -7.11 41.59
N LEU A 252 -24.80 -5.97 41.14
CA LEU A 252 -26.05 -5.94 40.37
C LEU A 252 -25.83 -6.65 39.02
N LEU A 253 -26.34 -7.87 38.87
CA LEU A 253 -26.48 -8.47 37.54
C LEU A 253 -27.71 -7.86 36.86
N VAL A 254 -27.48 -6.88 35.99
CA VAL A 254 -28.49 -6.38 35.06
C VAL A 254 -28.70 -7.48 34.01
N ARG A 255 -29.91 -8.07 33.97
CA ARG A 255 -30.34 -8.96 32.88
C ARG A 255 -30.76 -8.16 31.66
#